data_AF-A0A3D4MEW0-F1
#
_entry.id   AF-A0A3D4MEW0-F1
#
_cell.length_a   1.000
_cell.length_b   1.000
_cell.length_c   1.000
_cell.angle_alpha   90.00
_cell.angle_beta   90.00
_cell.angle_gamma   90.00
#
_symmetry.space_group_name_H-M   'P 1'
#
loop_
_entity.id
_entity.type
_entity.pdbx_description
1 polymer ?
#
loop_
_entity_poly.entity_id
_entity_poly.type
_entity_poly.pdbx_seq_one_letter_code
_entity_poly.pdbx_strand_id
1 'polypeptide(L)'
;MEDMSVVVVRSIDKLSARTHTFDIPVDKTVQFGKSLFIKVRACRKSPPVGEPEAAAFLQIWERKPHEDQSKWVFSGWMYSSNPALSAMDHPVYDVWVIDCKKSATSAKSEEFSSEVAPDEAAADAAAVSGEAEGVDTEASPDDTEASPADE
;
A
#
# COMPACT_ATOMS: atom_id res chain seq x y z
N MET A 1 -17.02 -12.10 20.54
CA MET A 1 -16.57 -11.06 19.59
C MET A 1 -16.94 -9.72 20.18
N GLU A 2 -15.97 -8.82 20.29
CA GLU A 2 -16.15 -7.43 20.72
C GLU A 2 -16.22 -6.53 19.48
N ASP A 3 -17.10 -5.53 19.50
CA ASP A 3 -17.17 -4.52 18.44
C ASP A 3 -16.02 -3.51 18.58
N MET A 4 -15.37 -3.20 17.47
CA MET A 4 -14.23 -2.29 17.37
C MET A 4 -14.61 -1.10 16.48
N SER A 5 -14.01 0.06 16.74
CA SER A 5 -14.36 1.31 16.06
C SER A 5 -13.53 1.62 14.82
N VAL A 6 -12.44 0.88 14.58
CA VAL A 6 -11.54 1.06 13.43
C VAL A 6 -11.21 -0.30 12.82
N VAL A 7 -11.37 -0.42 11.50
CA VAL A 7 -10.86 -1.54 10.70
C VAL A 7 -9.51 -1.16 10.15
N VAL A 8 -8.56 -2.08 10.24
CA VAL A 8 -7.30 -2.02 9.51
C VAL A 8 -7.45 -2.88 8.28
N VAL A 9 -7.44 -2.25 7.10
CA VAL A 9 -7.49 -2.93 5.81
C VAL A 9 -6.16 -2.77 5.10
N ARG A 10 -5.78 -3.80 4.34
CA ARG A 10 -4.67 -3.75 3.41
C ARG A 10 -5.22 -3.87 1.99
N SER A 11 -4.66 -3.11 1.08
CA SER A 11 -5.01 -3.17 -0.33
C SER A 11 -3.76 -3.25 -1.18
N ILE A 12 -3.86 -3.95 -2.30
CA ILE A 12 -2.81 -4.03 -3.32
C ILE A 12 -3.37 -3.58 -4.67
N ASP A 13 -2.55 -2.83 -5.39
CA ASP A 13 -2.71 -2.64 -6.83
C ASP A 13 -1.93 -3.75 -7.54
N LYS A 14 -2.63 -4.71 -8.15
CA LYS A 14 -2.05 -5.87 -8.85
C LYS A 14 -1.24 -5.47 -10.08
N LEU A 15 -1.48 -4.29 -10.66
CA LEU A 15 -0.72 -3.81 -11.82
C LEU A 15 0.63 -3.21 -11.41
N SER A 16 0.67 -2.46 -10.31
CA SER A 16 1.90 -1.82 -9.82
C SER A 16 2.61 -2.60 -8.71
N ALA A 17 2.01 -3.69 -8.22
CA ALA A 17 2.42 -4.45 -7.05
C ALA A 17 2.58 -3.62 -5.76
N ARG A 18 1.96 -2.44 -5.69
CA ARG A 18 2.04 -1.55 -4.52
C ARG A 18 0.96 -1.88 -3.51
N THR A 19 1.38 -2.03 -2.25
CA THR A 19 0.49 -2.31 -1.13
C THR A 19 0.32 -1.07 -0.26
N HIS A 20 -0.91 -0.83 0.20
CA HIS A 20 -1.26 0.25 1.11
C HIS A 20 -2.05 -0.31 2.29
N THR A 21 -1.88 0.26 3.48
CA THR A 21 -2.63 -0.10 4.67
C THR A 21 -3.38 1.12 5.17
N PHE A 22 -4.67 0.95 5.48
CA PHE A 22 -5.55 2.04 5.90
C PHE A 22 -6.24 1.69 7.20
N ASP A 23 -6.31 2.69 8.08
CA ASP A 23 -7.18 2.69 9.24
C ASP A 23 -8.48 3.41 8.88
N ILE A 24 -9.57 2.66 8.81
CA ILE A 24 -10.88 3.21 8.43
C ILE A 24 -11.80 3.12 9.64
N PRO A 25 -12.26 4.25 10.19
CA PRO A 25 -13.28 4.23 11.23
C PRO A 25 -14.58 3.62 10.71
N VAL A 26 -15.32 2.93 11.58
CA VAL A 26 -16.64 2.40 11.25
C VAL A 26 -17.55 3.53 10.76
N ASP A 27 -18.36 3.24 9.74
CA ASP A 27 -19.24 4.16 9.01
C ASP A 27 -18.53 5.25 8.20
N LYS A 28 -17.20 5.19 8.05
CA LYS A 28 -16.45 6.03 7.11
C LYS A 28 -16.23 5.33 5.78
N THR A 29 -16.04 6.17 4.77
CA THR A 29 -15.69 5.76 3.42
C THR A 29 -14.36 6.40 3.06
N VAL A 30 -13.45 5.60 2.51
CA VAL A 30 -12.18 6.06 1.96
C VAL A 30 -12.12 5.73 0.48
N GLN A 31 -11.39 6.54 -0.26
CA GLN A 31 -11.08 6.29 -1.66
C GLN A 31 -9.69 5.67 -1.76
N PHE A 32 -9.57 4.60 -2.55
CA PHE A 32 -8.30 3.94 -2.86
C PHE A 32 -8.05 3.96 -4.37
N GLY A 33 -6.80 4.26 -4.74
CA GLY A 33 -6.41 4.38 -6.15
C GLY A 33 -7.21 5.46 -6.88
N LYS A 34 -7.58 5.19 -8.13
CA LYS A 34 -8.28 6.16 -8.98
C LYS A 34 -9.81 6.07 -8.90
N SER A 35 -10.35 4.89 -8.63
CA SER A 35 -11.79 4.61 -8.82
C SER A 35 -12.45 3.80 -7.70
N LEU A 36 -11.70 3.25 -6.74
CA LEU A 36 -12.25 2.34 -5.73
C LEU A 36 -12.68 3.08 -4.47
N PHE A 37 -13.85 2.76 -3.94
CA PHE A 37 -14.39 3.33 -2.69
C PHE A 37 -14.69 2.20 -1.72
N ILE A 38 -14.20 2.33 -0.48
CA ILE A 38 -14.31 1.32 0.56
C ILE A 38 -15.07 1.94 1.74
N LYS A 39 -16.23 1.39 2.06
CA LYS A 39 -17.02 1.76 3.24
C LYS A 39 -17.02 0.64 4.26
N VAL A 40 -16.70 0.99 5.49
CA VAL A 40 -16.78 0.08 6.64
C VAL A 40 -18.15 0.21 7.29
N ARG A 41 -18.79 -0.92 7.61
CA ARG A 41 -20.05 -0.93 8.37
C ARG A 41 -19.95 -1.57 9.74
N ALA A 42 -19.01 -2.49 9.93
CA ALA A 42 -18.79 -3.14 11.22
C ALA A 42 -17.36 -3.71 11.28
N CYS A 43 -16.81 -3.78 12.49
CA CYS A 43 -15.53 -4.42 12.80
C CYS A 43 -15.70 -5.19 14.11
N ARG A 44 -15.37 -6.48 14.12
CA ARG A 44 -15.48 -7.34 15.30
C ARG A 44 -14.20 -8.11 15.49
N LYS A 45 -13.72 -8.16 16.74
CA LYS A 45 -12.51 -8.91 17.11
C LYS A 45 -12.84 -9.95 18.16
N SER A 46 -12.29 -11.15 18.01
CA SER A 46 -12.37 -12.20 19.01
C SER A 46 -11.49 -11.86 20.22
N PRO A 47 -11.88 -12.28 21.44
CA PRO A 47 -11.06 -12.09 22.63
C PRO A 47 -9.66 -12.72 22.47
N PRO A 48 -8.64 -12.22 23.19
CA PRO A 48 -7.29 -12.74 23.10
C PRO A 48 -7.11 -14.14 23.71
N VAL A 49 -8.10 -14.64 24.46
CA VAL A 49 -8.10 -15.99 25.01
C VAL A 49 -8.60 -16.94 23.91
N GLY A 50 -7.71 -17.39 23.04
CA GLY A 50 -8.00 -18.27 21.90
C GLY A 50 -7.25 -17.86 20.64
N GLU A 51 -7.69 -18.35 19.48
CA GLU A 51 -7.13 -17.93 18.19
C GLU A 51 -7.66 -16.53 17.85
N PRO A 52 -6.78 -15.52 17.70
CA PRO A 52 -7.20 -14.15 17.44
C PRO A 52 -7.78 -14.05 16.02
N GLU A 53 -9.00 -13.55 15.93
CA GLU A 53 -9.69 -13.36 14.66
C GLU A 53 -10.39 -12.00 14.62
N ALA A 54 -10.24 -11.28 13.51
CA ALA A 54 -10.91 -10.01 13.24
C ALA A 54 -11.75 -10.14 11.97
N ALA A 55 -13.05 -9.87 12.09
CA ALA A 55 -13.99 -9.87 10.99
C ALA A 55 -14.57 -8.46 10.77
N ALA A 56 -14.61 -7.99 9.53
CA ALA A 56 -15.22 -6.71 9.20
C ALA A 56 -16.22 -6.83 8.04
N PHE A 57 -17.29 -6.05 8.10
CA PHE A 57 -18.24 -5.93 7.00
C PHE A 57 -17.84 -4.73 6.13
N LEU A 58 -17.43 -5.03 4.90
CA LEU A 58 -16.97 -4.06 3.93
C LEU A 58 -17.96 -3.96 2.78
N GLN A 59 -18.19 -2.73 2.34
CA GLN A 59 -18.94 -2.40 1.14
C GLN A 59 -18.01 -1.65 0.20
N ILE A 60 -17.72 -2.25 -0.95
CA ILE A 60 -16.74 -1.75 -1.91
C ILE A 60 -17.43 -1.57 -3.27
N TRP A 61 -17.25 -0.39 -3.85
CA TRP A 61 -17.73 -0.08 -5.18
C TRP A 61 -16.67 0.65 -5.99
N GLU A 62 -16.75 0.52 -7.29
CA GLU A 62 -15.94 1.26 -8.24
C GLU A 62 -16.77 2.37 -8.87
N ARG A 63 -16.18 3.56 -9.03
CA ARG A 63 -16.71 4.64 -9.86
C ARG A 63 -15.60 5.15 -10.76
N LYS A 64 -15.73 4.88 -12.06
CA LYS A 64 -14.73 5.28 -13.06
C LYS A 64 -14.88 6.75 -13.45
N PRO A 65 -13.79 7.44 -13.83
CA PRO A 65 -13.89 8.75 -14.46
C PRO A 65 -14.75 8.65 -15.73
N HIS A 66 -15.66 9.60 -15.93
CA HIS A 66 -16.59 9.65 -17.07
C HIS A 66 -17.70 8.59 -17.09
N GLU A 67 -17.87 7.81 -16.02
CA GLU A 67 -19.06 6.99 -15.81
C GLU A 67 -19.89 7.57 -14.66
N ASP A 68 -21.19 7.82 -14.91
CA ASP A 68 -22.10 8.32 -13.89
C ASP A 68 -22.53 7.23 -12.90
N GLN A 69 -22.35 5.95 -13.27
CA GLN A 69 -22.81 4.81 -12.48
C GLN A 69 -21.69 4.23 -11.63
N SER A 70 -22.00 3.96 -10.36
CA SER A 70 -21.11 3.21 -9.48
C SER A 70 -21.44 1.72 -9.57
N LYS A 71 -20.42 0.88 -9.71
CA LYS A 71 -20.57 -0.58 -9.78
C LYS A 71 -20.15 -1.21 -8.46
N TRP A 72 -21.02 -2.04 -7.88
CA TRP A 72 -20.68 -2.85 -6.71
C TRP A 72 -19.61 -3.87 -7.07
N VAL A 73 -18.55 -3.92 -6.26
CA VAL A 73 -17.42 -4.86 -6.41
C VAL A 73 -17.50 -5.93 -5.32
N PHE A 74 -17.77 -5.52 -4.08
CA PHE A 74 -17.86 -6.43 -2.95
C PHE A 74 -18.82 -5.89 -1.89
N SER A 75 -19.58 -6.76 -1.24
CA SER A 75 -20.38 -6.41 -0.07
C SER A 75 -20.53 -7.65 0.80
N GLY A 76 -19.75 -7.73 1.88
CA GLY A 76 -19.72 -8.93 2.69
C GLY A 76 -18.85 -8.83 3.93
N TRP A 77 -18.89 -9.89 4.73
CA TRP A 77 -17.98 -10.09 5.86
C TRP A 77 -16.68 -10.69 5.38
N MET A 78 -15.57 -10.13 5.81
CA MET A 78 -14.24 -10.64 5.52
C MET A 78 -13.46 -10.87 6.82
N TYR A 79 -12.64 -11.92 6.82
CA TYR A 79 -11.95 -12.49 7.97
C TYR A 79 -10.46 -12.26 7.86
N SER A 80 -9.80 -11.83 8.94
CA SER A 80 -8.37 -11.49 8.94
C SER A 80 -7.48 -12.72 8.77
N SER A 81 -7.87 -13.87 9.34
CA SER A 81 -7.11 -15.12 9.19
C SER A 81 -7.27 -15.73 7.79
N ASN A 82 -8.49 -15.69 7.25
CA ASN A 82 -8.86 -16.39 6.03
C ASN A 82 -9.68 -15.49 5.09
N PRO A 83 -9.06 -14.48 4.45
CA PRO A 83 -9.76 -13.58 3.53
C PRO A 83 -10.33 -14.30 2.31
N ALA A 84 -9.73 -15.44 1.92
CA ALA A 84 -10.18 -16.26 0.80
C ALA A 84 -11.63 -16.79 0.94
N LEU A 85 -12.17 -16.86 2.17
CA LEU A 85 -13.57 -17.28 2.40
C LEU A 85 -14.59 -16.27 1.88
N SER A 86 -14.20 -15.00 1.79
CA SER A 86 -15.04 -13.92 1.26
C SER A 86 -14.14 -12.89 0.60
N ALA A 87 -13.44 -13.31 -0.45
CA ALA A 87 -12.55 -12.45 -1.20
C ALA A 87 -13.34 -11.50 -2.09
N MET A 88 -12.81 -10.30 -2.29
CA MET A 88 -13.31 -9.42 -3.34
C MET A 88 -12.76 -9.85 -4.69
N ASP A 89 -13.60 -9.79 -5.73
CA ASP A 89 -13.19 -10.11 -7.08
C ASP A 89 -13.08 -8.83 -7.91
N HIS A 90 -11.84 -8.42 -8.18
CA HIS A 90 -11.56 -7.24 -8.98
C HIS A 90 -10.24 -7.42 -9.76
N PRO A 91 -10.18 -6.99 -11.05
CA PRO A 91 -9.03 -7.25 -11.91
C PRO A 91 -7.77 -6.47 -11.50
N VAL A 92 -7.92 -5.22 -11.04
CA VAL A 92 -6.79 -4.33 -10.72
C VAL A 92 -6.47 -4.31 -9.22
N TYR A 93 -7.45 -4.03 -8.38
CA TYR A 93 -7.27 -3.95 -6.94
C TYR A 93 -7.63 -5.25 -6.21
N ASP A 94 -7.03 -5.46 -5.05
CA ASP A 94 -7.50 -6.41 -4.05
C ASP A 94 -7.39 -5.76 -2.67
N VAL A 95 -8.35 -6.03 -1.80
CA VAL A 95 -8.51 -5.42 -0.48
C VAL A 95 -8.88 -6.53 0.48
N TRP A 96 -8.13 -6.61 1.57
CA TRP A 96 -8.44 -7.53 2.65
C TRP A 96 -8.35 -6.90 4.04
N VAL A 97 -9.13 -7.43 4.96
CA VAL A 97 -9.07 -7.08 6.37
C VAL A 97 -7.81 -7.71 6.97
N ILE A 98 -7.06 -6.93 7.75
CA ILE A 98 -5.91 -7.44 8.49
C ILE A 98 -6.10 -7.37 10.00
N ASP A 99 -6.85 -6.39 10.51
CA ASP A 99 -7.17 -6.32 11.94
C ASP A 99 -8.38 -5.41 12.24
N CYS A 100 -8.89 -5.50 13.46
CA CYS A 100 -9.83 -4.58 14.08
C CYS A 100 -9.22 -3.97 15.34
N LYS A 101 -9.22 -2.64 15.48
CA LYS A 101 -8.67 -1.96 16.66
C LYS A 101 -9.66 -0.98 17.28
N LYS A 102 -9.51 -0.78 18.59
CA LYS A 102 -10.15 0.34 19.29
C LYS A 102 -9.52 1.63 18.76
N SER A 103 -10.31 2.70 18.69
CA SER A 103 -9.80 4.01 18.29
C SER A 103 -8.75 4.48 19.30
N ALA A 104 -7.49 4.24 19.01
CA ALA A 104 -6.41 5.08 19.48
C ALA A 104 -6.28 6.20 18.46
N THR A 105 -6.40 7.44 18.93
CA THR A 105 -6.10 8.68 18.22
C THR A 105 -5.04 8.44 17.15
N SER A 106 -5.35 8.70 15.88
CA SER A 106 -4.47 8.55 14.71
C SER A 106 -2.99 8.67 15.08
N ALA A 107 -2.33 7.55 15.30
CA ALA A 107 -0.88 7.50 15.31
C ALA A 107 -0.46 7.60 13.85
N LYS A 108 -0.20 8.85 13.48
CA LYS A 108 0.63 9.32 12.38
C LYS A 108 1.47 8.20 11.77
N SER A 109 1.29 8.01 10.46
CA SER A 109 2.22 7.38 9.55
C SER A 109 3.67 7.54 10.03
N GLU A 110 4.26 6.47 10.54
CA GLU A 110 5.70 6.39 10.71
C GLU A 110 6.28 6.14 9.33
N GLU A 111 6.68 7.26 8.72
CA GLU A 111 7.60 7.28 7.61
C GLU A 111 8.84 6.47 7.99
N PHE A 112 9.26 5.67 7.02
CA PHE A 112 10.54 5.01 6.96
C PHE A 112 11.64 6.09 6.91
N SER A 113 11.97 6.71 8.04
CA SER A 113 13.13 7.59 8.16
C SER A 113 14.34 6.69 8.44
N SER A 114 14.96 6.25 7.36
CA SER A 114 16.32 5.72 7.38
C SER A 114 17.22 6.77 8.01
N GLU A 115 17.61 6.56 9.27
CA GLU A 115 18.59 7.40 9.94
C GLU A 115 19.96 7.10 9.31
N VAL A 116 20.34 7.96 8.37
CA VAL A 116 21.71 8.13 7.91
C VAL A 116 22.46 8.82 9.04
N ALA A 117 23.46 8.15 9.60
CA ALA A 117 24.42 8.77 10.51
C ALA A 117 25.64 9.31 9.73
N PRO A 118 25.99 10.59 9.87
CA PRO A 118 27.36 11.09 9.76
C PRO A 118 27.93 11.24 11.20
N ASP A 119 29.21 11.38 11.54
CA ASP A 119 30.42 11.79 10.84
C ASP A 119 31.66 11.49 11.73
N GLU A 120 32.80 11.27 11.08
CA GLU A 120 34.20 11.64 11.43
C GLU A 120 35.10 10.98 12.53
N ALA A 121 36.14 10.30 12.00
CA ALA A 121 37.61 10.55 12.08
C ALA A 121 38.41 10.57 13.41
N ALA A 122 39.43 9.67 13.50
CA ALA A 122 40.83 9.99 13.85
C ALA A 122 41.82 8.82 13.55
N ALA A 123 43.06 9.20 13.17
CA ALA A 123 44.26 8.49 12.64
C ALA A 123 44.81 7.28 13.45
N ASP A 124 45.67 6.35 12.96
CA ASP A 124 47.02 6.54 12.36
C ASP A 124 47.65 5.26 11.71
N ALA A 125 48.51 5.46 10.68
CA ALA A 125 49.65 4.65 10.12
C ALA A 125 49.52 3.16 9.71
N ALA A 126 50.14 2.58 8.65
CA ALA A 126 51.04 3.00 7.56
C ALA A 126 51.24 1.85 6.51
N ALA A 127 51.53 2.23 5.24
CA ALA A 127 52.26 1.53 4.14
C ALA A 127 51.76 0.14 3.62
N VAL A 128 51.76 -0.24 2.32
CA VAL A 128 52.72 -0.04 1.21
C VAL A 128 52.15 -0.51 -0.17
N SER A 129 52.39 0.30 -1.22
CA SER A 129 52.59 0.05 -2.69
C SER A 129 51.77 -0.94 -3.55
N GLY A 130 51.38 -0.47 -4.75
CA GLY A 130 51.38 -1.28 -6.00
C GLY A 130 50.43 -0.82 -7.12
N GLU A 131 50.98 -0.12 -8.13
CA GLU A 131 50.59 0.15 -9.54
C GLU A 131 49.55 -0.79 -10.24
N ALA A 132 48.84 -0.48 -11.35
CA ALA A 132 48.70 0.66 -12.28
C ALA A 132 47.55 0.37 -13.29
N GLU A 133 46.98 1.46 -13.85
CA GLU A 133 46.41 1.64 -15.22
C GLU A 133 45.22 0.77 -15.71
N GLY A 134 44.22 1.25 -16.46
CA GLY A 134 44.06 2.52 -17.17
C GLY A 134 42.61 2.73 -17.61
N VAL A 135 42.33 4.01 -17.86
CA VAL A 135 41.08 4.64 -18.31
C VAL A 135 40.94 4.48 -19.82
N ASP A 136 39.71 4.41 -20.33
CA ASP A 136 39.38 5.17 -21.52
C ASP A 136 37.92 5.63 -21.50
N THR A 137 37.74 6.80 -22.07
CA THR A 137 36.77 7.84 -21.75
C THR A 137 36.02 8.21 -23.03
N GLU A 138 34.83 8.80 -22.86
CA GLU A 138 34.17 9.68 -23.84
C GLU A 138 33.61 9.01 -25.13
N ALA A 139 32.57 9.50 -25.80
CA ALA A 139 31.80 10.73 -25.68
C ALA A 139 30.36 10.52 -26.20
N SER A 140 29.49 11.39 -25.69
CA SER A 140 28.21 11.91 -26.23
C SER A 140 28.27 12.36 -27.73
N PRO A 141 27.25 13.06 -28.29
CA PRO A 141 25.78 13.04 -28.16
C PRO A 141 25.06 13.06 -29.54
N ASP A 142 23.73 13.25 -29.50
CA ASP A 142 22.88 13.97 -30.46
C ASP A 142 22.67 13.40 -31.87
N ASP A 143 21.41 13.12 -32.24
CA ASP A 143 20.71 14.08 -33.09
C ASP A 143 19.20 13.83 -33.12
N THR A 144 18.49 14.94 -33.26
CA THR A 144 17.04 15.15 -33.21
C THR A 144 16.54 15.40 -34.63
N GLU A 145 15.45 14.77 -35.09
CA GLU A 145 14.46 15.39 -36.00
C GLU A 145 13.28 14.41 -36.23
N ALA A 146 12.08 14.67 -35.72
CA ALA A 146 10.98 15.49 -36.28
C ALA A 146 10.35 14.93 -37.60
N SER A 147 9.05 14.61 -37.47
CA SER A 147 8.01 14.21 -38.46
C SER A 147 7.76 15.30 -39.56
N PRO A 148 6.82 15.20 -40.55
CA PRO A 148 5.61 14.33 -40.73
C PRO A 148 5.23 13.90 -42.18
N ALA A 149 4.08 13.19 -42.33
CA ALA A 149 3.14 13.06 -43.50
C ALA A 149 3.72 12.62 -44.88
N ASP A 150 3.04 12.00 -45.85
CA ASP A 150 1.65 11.88 -46.30
C ASP A 150 1.60 10.73 -47.35
N GLU A 151 0.39 10.27 -47.69
CA GLU A 151 -0.04 9.38 -48.81
C GLU A 151 0.25 7.87 -48.79
#